data_AF-A0AAV4AGK0-F1
#
_entry.id   AF-A0AAV4AGK0-F1
#
_cell.length_a   1.000
_cell.length_b   1.000
_cell.length_c   1.000
_cell.angle_alpha   90.00
_cell.angle_beta   90.00
_cell.angle_gamma   90.00
#
_symmetry.space_group_name_H-M   'P 1'
#
loop_
_entity.id
_entity.type
_entity.pdbx_description
1 polymer ?
#
loop_
_entity_poly.entity_id
_entity_poly.type
_entity_poly.pdbx_seq_one_letter_code
_entity_poly.pdbx_strand_id
1 'polypeptide(L)'
;MTTAAVVMATLTVALMAVGANGGYHTNWDAPFLYACHQGEILRSLHRVHNNRKEDRRWKFSCGGAPGEASPQTCHRTDYENDWDDHMIFQCPSDNVIAGLQSYRSNSKEDLIVVCTLSKL
;
A
#
# COMPACT_ATOMS: atom_id res chain seq x y z
N MET A 1 -52.31 -11.27 12.96
CA MET A 1 -51.07 -11.81 12.37
C MET A 1 -50.51 -10.78 11.41
N THR A 2 -49.24 -10.39 11.63
CA THR A 2 -48.26 -9.70 10.74
C THR A 2 -48.69 -8.39 10.05
N THR A 3 -47.97 -7.28 10.21
CA THR A 3 -46.59 -7.11 9.71
C THR A 3 -45.86 -6.00 10.49
N ALA A 4 -44.65 -6.28 10.94
CA ALA A 4 -43.74 -5.25 11.46
C ALA A 4 -43.01 -4.61 10.27
N ALA A 5 -43.06 -3.28 10.17
CA ALA A 5 -42.28 -2.52 9.22
C ALA A 5 -40.80 -2.58 9.62
N VAL A 6 -39.99 -3.31 8.84
CA VAL A 6 -38.54 -3.29 8.97
C VAL A 6 -38.06 -1.99 8.35
N VAL A 7 -37.65 -1.04 9.19
CA VAL A 7 -36.92 0.16 8.77
C VAL A 7 -35.58 -0.32 8.19
N MET A 8 -35.47 -0.37 6.87
CA MET A 8 -34.19 -0.57 6.18
C MET A 8 -33.32 0.66 6.47
N ALA A 9 -32.52 0.59 7.52
CA ALA A 9 -31.43 1.51 7.74
C ALA A 9 -30.44 1.32 6.57
N THR A 10 -30.55 2.17 5.55
CA THR A 10 -29.58 2.22 4.48
C THR A 10 -28.25 2.64 5.09
N LEU A 11 -27.37 1.66 5.30
CA LEU A 11 -25.97 1.88 5.66
C LEU A 11 -25.33 2.57 4.45
N THR A 12 -25.42 3.89 4.39
CA THR A 12 -24.62 4.67 3.45
C THR A 12 -23.17 4.47 3.84
N VAL A 13 -22.47 3.59 3.13
CA VAL A 13 -21.01 3.59 3.09
C VAL A 13 -20.65 4.92 2.44
N ALA A 14 -20.33 5.92 3.25
CA ALA A 14 -19.71 7.14 2.77
C ALA A 14 -18.40 6.70 2.11
N LEU A 15 -18.38 6.67 0.78
CA LEU A 15 -17.15 6.57 0.02
C LEU A 15 -16.38 7.85 0.36
N MET A 16 -15.50 7.75 1.35
CA MET A 16 -14.52 8.78 1.63
C MET A 16 -13.66 8.89 0.38
N ALA A 17 -14.06 9.76 -0.55
CA ALA A 17 -13.15 10.27 -1.55
C ALA A 17 -12.10 11.05 -0.76
N VAL A 18 -11.05 10.34 -0.33
CA VAL A 18 -9.87 10.95 0.27
C VAL A 18 -9.31 11.84 -0.84
N GLY A 19 -9.57 13.14 -0.72
CA GLY A 19 -8.94 14.12 -1.58
C GLY A 19 -7.43 13.90 -1.51
N ALA A 20 -6.80 13.73 -2.67
CA ALA A 20 -5.35 13.68 -2.79
C ALA A 20 -4.79 15.05 -2.41
N ASN A 21 -4.69 15.32 -1.11
CA ASN A 21 -3.81 16.36 -0.60
C ASN A 21 -2.41 15.98 -1.07
N GLY A 22 -1.66 16.91 -1.66
CA GLY A 22 -0.30 16.71 -2.15
C GLY A 22 0.74 16.38 -1.07
N GLY A 23 0.33 15.80 0.06
CA GLY A 23 1.14 15.34 1.18
C GLY A 23 1.70 13.92 0.97
N TYR A 24 2.56 13.50 1.89
CA TYR A 24 3.12 12.15 1.93
C TYR A 24 2.10 11.18 2.54
N HIS A 25 2.10 9.94 2.05
CA HIS A 25 1.24 8.88 2.59
C HIS A 25 1.84 8.28 3.87
N THR A 26 3.14 8.45 4.08
CA THR A 26 3.87 7.96 5.25
C THR A 26 4.38 9.11 6.11
N ASN A 27 4.55 8.84 7.40
CA ASN A 27 5.12 9.77 8.37
C ASN A 27 6.61 9.51 8.57
N TRP A 28 7.30 10.46 9.21
CA TRP A 28 8.68 10.24 9.63
C TRP A 28 8.75 9.28 10.83
N ASP A 29 9.83 8.51 10.91
CA ASP A 29 10.21 7.59 11.98
C ASP A 29 9.13 6.56 12.31
N ALA A 30 8.28 6.23 11.32
CA ALA A 30 7.06 5.47 11.51
C ALA A 30 6.95 4.31 10.50
N PRO A 31 6.55 3.11 10.96
CA PRO A 31 6.21 2.04 10.04
C PRO A 31 4.99 2.44 9.21
N PHE A 32 4.90 1.93 7.98
CA PHE A 32 3.72 2.14 7.15
C PHE A 32 3.26 0.84 6.51
N LEU A 33 1.96 0.80 6.18
CA LEU A 33 1.37 -0.19 5.30
C LEU A 33 0.57 0.58 4.26
N TYR A 34 0.94 0.42 2.99
CA TYR A 34 0.21 1.02 1.89
C TYR A 34 -0.08 -0.04 0.83
N ALA A 35 -1.35 -0.17 0.46
CA ALA A 35 -1.79 -1.08 -0.59
C ALA A 35 -2.86 -0.39 -1.45
N CYS A 36 -2.77 -0.59 -2.75
CA CYS A 36 -3.78 -0.16 -3.71
C CYS A 36 -5.08 -0.96 -3.54
N HIS A 37 -6.18 -0.40 -4.02
CA HIS A 37 -7.47 -1.08 -3.95
C HIS A 37 -7.52 -2.30 -4.89
N GLN A 38 -8.55 -3.14 -4.72
CA GLN A 38 -8.77 -4.29 -5.58
C GLN A 38 -8.87 -3.85 -7.05
N GLY A 39 -8.15 -4.54 -7.94
CA GLY A 39 -8.08 -4.17 -9.36
C GLY A 39 -7.03 -3.10 -9.69
N GLU A 40 -6.37 -2.52 -8.68
CA GLU A 40 -5.33 -1.50 -8.88
C GLU A 40 -3.92 -2.03 -8.58
N ILE A 41 -2.94 -1.40 -9.21
CA ILE A 41 -1.51 -1.65 -9.00
C ILE A 41 -0.80 -0.36 -8.58
N LEU A 42 0.38 -0.51 -7.97
CA LEU A 42 1.24 0.61 -7.66
C LEU A 42 1.83 1.16 -8.97
N ARG A 43 1.46 2.40 -9.32
CA ARG A 43 1.87 3.06 -10.57
C ARG A 43 3.09 3.93 -10.40
N SER A 44 3.20 4.61 -9.26
CA SER A 44 4.38 5.42 -8.95
C SER A 44 4.69 5.41 -7.46
N LEU A 45 5.98 5.60 -7.19
CA LEU A 45 6.55 5.68 -5.86
C LEU A 45 7.57 6.81 -5.86
N HIS A 46 7.32 7.82 -5.04
CA HIS A 46 8.19 8.97 -4.85
C HIS A 46 8.65 9.02 -3.40
N ARG A 47 9.94 9.28 -3.17
CA ARG A 47 10.53 9.43 -1.84
C ARG A 47 11.07 10.84 -1.60
N VAL A 48 11.01 11.29 -0.36
CA VAL A 48 11.89 12.34 0.15
C VAL A 48 12.62 11.83 1.37
N HIS A 49 13.87 12.22 1.47
CA HIS A 49 14.75 11.89 2.59
C HIS A 49 15.10 13.17 3.34
N ASN A 50 15.30 13.05 4.65
CA ASN A 50 15.73 14.17 5.48
C ASN A 50 16.90 13.74 6.36
N ASN A 51 18.10 14.22 6.04
CA ASN A 51 19.35 13.87 6.72
C ASN A 51 19.38 14.24 8.23
N ARG A 52 18.50 15.11 8.74
CA ARG A 52 18.44 15.34 10.19
C ARG A 52 17.72 14.22 10.93
N LYS A 53 16.83 13.53 10.24
CA LYS A 53 16.08 12.38 10.73
C LYS A 53 16.67 11.05 10.24
N GLU A 54 17.46 11.10 9.18
CA GLU A 54 17.91 9.99 8.33
C GLU A 54 16.78 9.17 7.67
N ASP A 55 15.53 9.48 8.00
CA ASP A 55 14.38 8.72 7.51
C ASP A 55 13.86 9.13 6.10
N ARG A 56 12.92 8.34 5.57
CA ARG A 56 12.28 8.49 4.24
C ARG A 56 10.75 8.58 4.34
N ARG A 57 10.17 9.60 3.70
CA ARG A 57 8.71 9.66 3.46
C ARG A 57 8.36 9.34 2.03
N TRP A 58 7.24 8.63 1.87
CA TRP A 58 6.81 8.07 0.61
C TRP A 58 5.48 8.68 0.16
N LYS A 59 5.38 8.87 -1.15
CA LYS A 59 4.15 9.15 -1.88
C LYS A 59 3.93 8.01 -2.86
N PHE A 60 2.73 7.47 -2.84
CA PHE A 60 2.33 6.38 -3.72
C PHE A 60 1.22 6.87 -4.65
N SER A 61 1.14 6.29 -5.83
CA SER A 61 -0.06 6.38 -6.67
C SER A 61 -0.49 5.00 -7.13
N CYS A 62 -1.81 4.81 -7.16
CA CYS A 62 -2.44 3.60 -7.64
C CYS A 62 -3.13 3.88 -8.98
N GLY A 63 -3.34 2.82 -9.76
CA GLY A 63 -4.18 2.88 -10.94
C GLY A 63 -4.52 1.49 -11.45
N GLY A 64 -5.54 1.38 -12.29
CA GLY A 64 -6.03 0.09 -12.78
C GLY A 64 -4.92 -0.78 -13.34
N ALA A 65 -4.96 -2.07 -13.03
CA ALA A 65 -4.01 -3.03 -13.59
C ALA A 65 -4.17 -3.12 -15.12
N PRO A 66 -3.08 -3.31 -15.88
CA PRO A 66 -3.17 -3.47 -17.33
C PRO A 66 -3.77 -4.83 -17.70
N GLY A 67 -4.67 -4.84 -18.69
CA GLY A 67 -5.30 -6.06 -19.21
C GLY A 67 -6.40 -6.61 -18.29
N GLU A 68 -6.52 -7.94 -18.24
CA GLU A 68 -7.49 -8.67 -17.39
C GLU A 68 -6.98 -8.92 -15.97
N ALA A 69 -5.81 -8.35 -15.61
CA ALA A 69 -5.25 -8.49 -14.28
C ALA A 69 -6.26 -7.93 -13.26
N SER A 70 -6.89 -8.81 -12.50
CA SER A 70 -7.81 -8.44 -11.43
C SER A 70 -7.19 -8.93 -10.13
N PRO A 71 -6.18 -8.24 -9.61
CA PRO A 71 -5.41 -8.81 -8.55
C PRO A 71 -6.21 -8.77 -7.23
N GLN A 72 -6.46 -9.95 -6.67
CA GLN A 72 -7.45 -10.15 -5.60
C GLN A 72 -6.87 -10.10 -4.18
N THR A 73 -5.67 -10.66 -3.98
CA THR A 73 -5.09 -10.87 -2.64
C THR A 73 -3.61 -10.58 -2.64
N CYS A 74 -3.17 -9.53 -1.93
CA CYS A 74 -1.74 -9.23 -1.78
C CYS A 74 -1.04 -10.41 -1.10
N HIS A 75 -0.06 -10.98 -1.82
CA HIS A 75 0.91 -11.88 -1.23
C HIS A 75 2.09 -11.04 -0.75
N ARG A 76 2.27 -10.99 0.57
CA ARG A 76 3.42 -10.36 1.19
C ARG A 76 4.64 -11.23 0.94
N THR A 77 5.71 -10.63 0.46
CA THR A 77 7.01 -11.28 0.43
C THR A 77 7.60 -11.38 1.84
N ASP A 78 8.73 -12.06 1.95
CA ASP A 78 9.60 -11.92 3.12
C ASP A 78 10.28 -10.53 3.11
N TYR A 79 11.24 -10.33 3.98
CA TYR A 79 11.98 -9.08 4.02
C TYR A 79 12.90 -8.91 2.80
N GLU A 80 12.73 -7.81 2.06
CA GLU A 80 13.45 -7.57 0.79
C GLU A 80 14.77 -6.82 0.95
N ASN A 81 15.08 -6.34 2.16
CA ASN A 81 16.33 -5.69 2.49
C ASN A 81 16.70 -5.94 3.96
N ASP A 82 17.95 -5.71 4.31
CA ASP A 82 18.37 -5.55 5.70
C ASP A 82 18.16 -4.09 6.16
N TRP A 83 18.25 -3.88 7.48
CA TRP A 83 18.20 -2.55 8.07
C TRP A 83 19.26 -1.61 7.49
N ASP A 84 18.87 -0.36 7.21
CA ASP A 84 19.74 0.68 6.66
C ASP A 84 20.36 0.33 5.29
N ASP A 85 19.80 -0.66 4.57
CA ASP A 85 20.29 -1.11 3.26
C ASP A 85 19.36 -0.74 2.10
N HIS A 86 19.93 -0.75 0.89
CA HIS A 86 19.24 -0.48 -0.35
C HIS A 86 18.29 -1.64 -0.70
N MET A 87 17.00 -1.34 -0.84
CA MET A 87 16.04 -2.30 -1.38
C MET A 87 16.13 -2.35 -2.91
N ILE A 88 16.47 -3.52 -3.45
CA ILE A 88 16.37 -3.83 -4.89
C ILE A 88 15.42 -5.01 -5.01
N PHE A 89 14.18 -4.74 -5.43
CA PHE A 89 13.18 -5.78 -5.64
C PHE A 89 12.74 -5.83 -7.10
N GLN A 90 12.75 -7.03 -7.67
CA GLN A 90 12.21 -7.33 -8.99
C GLN A 90 11.04 -8.30 -8.80
N CYS A 91 9.85 -7.93 -9.27
CA CYS A 91 8.72 -8.86 -9.29
C CYS A 91 9.09 -10.14 -10.07
N PRO A 92 8.73 -11.33 -9.54
CA PRO A 92 8.71 -12.55 -10.33
C PRO A 92 7.87 -12.40 -11.60
N SER A 93 8.09 -13.30 -12.56
CA SER A 93 7.24 -13.38 -13.76
C SER A 93 5.76 -13.46 -13.36
N ASP A 94 4.94 -12.75 -14.13
CA ASP A 94 3.50 -12.70 -13.92
C ASP A 94 3.07 -12.17 -12.55
N ASN A 95 3.91 -11.36 -11.88
CA ASN A 95 3.51 -10.63 -10.69
C ASN A 95 3.60 -9.11 -10.91
N VAL A 96 2.75 -8.37 -10.20
CA VAL A 96 2.76 -6.90 -10.14
C VAL A 96 2.84 -6.41 -8.70
N ILE A 97 3.52 -5.29 -8.49
CA ILE A 97 3.54 -4.62 -7.17
C ILE A 97 2.24 -3.84 -6.99
N ALA A 98 1.62 -4.02 -5.84
CA ALA A 98 0.39 -3.30 -5.48
C ALA A 98 0.43 -2.66 -4.10
N GLY A 99 1.53 -2.81 -3.38
CA GLY A 99 1.69 -2.22 -2.06
C GLY A 99 3.06 -2.48 -1.48
N LEU A 100 3.35 -1.77 -0.40
CA LEU A 100 4.59 -1.81 0.33
C LEU A 100 4.26 -1.68 1.81
N GLN A 101 5.03 -2.39 2.64
CA GLN A 101 4.95 -2.29 4.08
C GLN A 101 6.35 -2.06 4.62
N SER A 102 6.53 -1.11 5.52
CA SER A 102 7.77 -0.99 6.30
C SER A 102 7.56 -1.47 7.74
N TYR A 103 8.57 -2.15 8.27
CA TYR A 103 8.71 -2.46 9.69
C TYR A 103 9.85 -1.63 10.27
N ARG A 104 9.72 -1.26 11.54
CA ARG A 104 10.73 -0.54 12.31
C ARG A 104 11.09 -1.31 13.57
N SER A 105 12.39 -1.39 13.90
CA SER A 105 12.87 -1.90 15.18
C SER A 105 14.00 -1.00 15.70
N ASN A 106 13.77 -0.36 16.86
CA ASN A 106 14.76 0.51 17.53
C ASN A 106 15.37 1.58 16.60
N SER A 107 16.68 1.82 16.68
CA SER A 107 17.47 2.85 15.99
C SER A 107 17.92 2.43 14.57
N LYS A 108 17.16 1.56 13.91
CA LYS A 108 17.47 1.01 12.58
C LYS A 108 16.29 1.22 11.64
N GLU A 109 16.58 1.63 10.40
CA GLU A 109 15.59 2.15 9.46
C GLU A 109 15.04 1.10 8.49
N ASP A 110 13.73 1.22 8.25
CA ASP A 110 12.85 0.62 7.26
C ASP A 110 13.24 -0.75 6.65
N LEU A 111 12.61 -1.79 7.18
CA LEU A 111 12.55 -3.12 6.59
C LEU A 111 11.32 -3.23 5.69
N ILE A 112 11.49 -3.38 4.38
CA ILE A 112 10.38 -3.29 3.42
C ILE A 112 9.91 -4.68 2.97
N VAL A 113 8.60 -4.88 3.01
CA VAL A 113 7.89 -6.03 2.43
C VAL A 113 7.08 -5.55 1.24
N VAL A 114 7.13 -6.29 0.15
CA VAL A 114 6.43 -5.95 -1.09
C VAL A 114 5.14 -6.78 -1.18
N CYS A 115 4.04 -6.11 -1.48
CA CYS A 115 2.81 -6.78 -1.87
C CYS A 115 2.88 -7.09 -3.35
N THR A 116 2.95 -8.37 -3.69
CA THR A 116 2.86 -8.85 -5.08
C THR A 116 1.51 -9.50 -5.34
N LEU A 117 1.05 -9.36 -6.59
CA LEU A 117 -0.20 -9.92 -7.06
C LEU A 117 0.05 -10.67 -8.36
N SER A 118 -0.45 -11.90 -8.46
CA SER A 118 -0.37 -12.67 -9.71
C SER A 118 -1.26 -12.03 -10.77
N LYS A 119 -0.63 -11.68 -11.88
CA LYS A 119 -1.20 -11.36 -13.17
C LYS A 119 -1.71 -12.69 -13.70
N LEU A 120 -3.00 -12.98 -13.49
CA LEU A 120 -3.64 -14.19 -14.02
C LEU A 120 -3.26 -14.45 -15.48
#